data_AF-A0A444UHY5-F1
#
_entry.id   AF-A0A444UHY5-F1
#
_cell.length_a   1.000
_cell.length_b   1.000
_cell.length_c   1.000
_cell.angle_alpha   90.00
_cell.angle_beta   90.00
_cell.angle_gamma   90.00
#
_symmetry.space_group_name_H-M   'P 1'
#
loop_
_entity.id
_entity.type
_entity.pdbx_description
1 polymer ?
#
loop_
_entity_poly.entity_id
_entity_poly.type
_entity_poly.pdbx_seq_one_letter_code
_entity_poly.pdbx_strand_id
1 'polypeptide(L)'
;MRQIQEREAAEYIAQARRQFHFESNQRTCNMTGFTRSIVAVYSICMLVVLLHVQLNIIGGYIFLDNSALSKNGMTPFAPPEVQQQYLSSIQHLFGDGLNELMTVVKKAVQKVLGGISLKQSISLLELEQHVNQIREQVEQRRRSSTAESSGNKLTLSSYMMPDEESTLSAQACGLTEKDVGTIKLLNETRDLLESPDFYIVLNTCLNRGFSQLFDNMAEFFRPNRQDPGESIAADSLSNVSLPLAKVIPVVNGQINSMCSETPSQFVQALLMAEQVKEFSANVYEAFSATQQLQK
;
A
#
# COMPACT_ATOMS: atom_id res chain seq x y z
N MET A 1 -53.13 4.96 30.84
CA MET A 1 -52.72 5.99 29.87
C MET A 1 -51.25 6.35 30.02
N ARG A 2 -50.81 7.04 31.09
CA ARG A 2 -49.38 7.40 31.29
C ARG A 2 -48.40 6.21 31.25
N GLN A 3 -48.67 5.14 31.98
CA GLN A 3 -47.79 3.96 32.02
C GLN A 3 -47.70 3.22 30.66
N ILE A 4 -48.73 3.31 29.83
CA ILE A 4 -48.72 2.71 28.48
C ILE A 4 -47.85 3.56 27.55
N GLN A 5 -48.01 4.90 27.60
CA GLN A 5 -47.18 5.83 26.84
C GLN A 5 -45.71 5.80 27.24
N GLU A 6 -45.39 5.66 28.53
CA GLU A 6 -44.01 5.52 29.01
C GLU A 6 -43.36 4.22 28.54
N ARG A 7 -44.13 3.12 28.50
CA ARG A 7 -43.65 1.83 28.00
C ARG A 7 -43.40 1.86 26.50
N GLU A 8 -44.32 2.44 25.72
CA GLU A 8 -44.17 2.61 24.27
C GLU A 8 -42.97 3.52 23.93
N ALA A 9 -42.79 4.62 24.65
CA ALA A 9 -41.63 5.50 24.48
C ALA A 9 -40.31 4.80 24.82
N ALA A 10 -40.28 3.98 25.88
CA ALA A 10 -39.10 3.21 26.25
C ALA A 10 -38.75 2.15 25.20
N GLU A 11 -39.73 1.45 24.64
CA GLU A 11 -39.54 0.49 23.55
C GLU A 11 -39.02 1.16 22.27
N TYR A 12 -39.57 2.34 21.93
CA TYR A 12 -39.11 3.13 20.78
C TYR A 12 -37.65 3.58 20.93
N ILE A 13 -37.27 4.06 22.12
CA ILE A 13 -35.88 4.46 22.42
C ILE A 13 -34.93 3.25 22.39
N ALA A 14 -35.36 2.09 22.90
CA ALA A 14 -34.55 0.86 22.85
C ALA A 14 -34.35 0.39 21.40
N GLN A 15 -35.38 0.46 20.56
CA GLN A 15 -35.29 0.10 19.15
C GLN A 15 -34.38 1.06 18.38
N ALA A 16 -34.51 2.37 18.61
CA ALA A 16 -33.64 3.38 18.02
C ALA A 16 -32.16 3.19 18.43
N ARG A 17 -31.87 2.86 19.69
CA ARG A 17 -30.50 2.57 20.17
C ARG A 17 -29.90 1.34 19.51
N ARG A 18 -30.67 0.25 19.37
CA ARG A 18 -30.21 -0.96 18.69
C ARG A 18 -29.92 -0.70 17.21
N GLN A 19 -30.79 0.05 16.55
CA GLN A 19 -30.59 0.46 15.16
C GLN A 19 -29.32 1.31 15.00
N PHE A 20 -29.14 2.32 15.86
CA PHE A 20 -27.95 3.17 15.85
C PHE A 20 -26.67 2.38 16.13
N HIS A 21 -26.67 1.49 17.12
CA HIS A 21 -25.51 0.66 17.44
C HIS A 21 -25.15 -0.32 16.31
N PHE A 22 -26.16 -0.93 15.68
CA PHE A 22 -25.97 -1.80 14.52
C PHE A 22 -25.39 -1.02 13.34
N GLU A 23 -25.96 0.13 12.99
CA GLU A 23 -25.44 1.01 11.93
C GLU A 23 -24.03 1.53 12.22
N SER A 24 -23.74 1.88 13.47
CA SER A 24 -22.42 2.32 13.91
C SER A 24 -21.36 1.21 13.80
N ASN A 25 -21.67 0.01 14.27
CA ASN A 25 -20.78 -1.14 14.18
C ASN A 25 -20.55 -1.56 12.73
N GLN A 26 -21.62 -1.55 11.93
CA GLN A 26 -21.53 -1.86 10.51
C GLN A 26 -20.67 -0.82 9.79
N ARG A 27 -20.88 0.49 9.99
CA ARG A 27 -20.00 1.54 9.45
C ARG A 27 -18.53 1.35 9.84
N THR A 28 -18.26 1.02 11.11
CA THR A 28 -16.90 0.75 11.60
C THR A 28 -16.28 -0.44 10.87
N CYS A 29 -17.04 -1.52 10.64
CA CYS A 29 -16.60 -2.68 9.86
C CYS A 29 -16.30 -2.30 8.40
N ASN A 30 -17.14 -1.47 7.77
CA ASN A 30 -16.92 -1.00 6.40
C ASN A 30 -15.59 -0.27 6.24
N MET A 31 -15.38 0.72 7.10
CA MET A 31 -14.16 1.51 7.09
C MET A 31 -12.96 0.60 7.26
N THR A 32 -13.07 -0.38 8.14
CA THR A 32 -12.00 -1.32 8.43
C THR A 32 -11.71 -2.23 7.23
N GLY A 33 -12.74 -2.77 6.57
CA GLY A 33 -12.57 -3.63 5.39
C GLY A 33 -11.93 -2.91 4.20
N PHE A 34 -12.47 -1.75 3.84
CA PHE A 34 -11.91 -0.91 2.76
C PHE A 34 -10.50 -0.43 3.08
N THR A 35 -10.28 0.06 4.30
CA THR A 35 -8.95 0.52 4.73
C THR A 35 -7.93 -0.62 4.61
N ARG A 36 -8.26 -1.81 5.13
CA ARG A 36 -7.33 -2.94 5.11
C ARG A 36 -7.00 -3.40 3.68
N SER A 37 -7.98 -3.49 2.78
CA SER A 37 -7.72 -3.92 1.39
C SER A 37 -6.91 -2.88 0.61
N ILE A 38 -7.20 -1.58 0.79
CA ILE A 38 -6.45 -0.51 0.14
C ILE A 38 -5.01 -0.48 0.68
N VAL A 39 -4.83 -0.55 2.00
CA VAL A 39 -3.50 -0.63 2.63
C VAL A 39 -2.74 -1.85 2.11
N ALA A 40 -3.39 -3.02 1.99
CA ALA A 40 -2.75 -4.22 1.46
C ALA A 40 -2.20 -4.01 0.04
N VAL A 41 -2.95 -3.36 -0.86
CA VAL A 41 -2.45 -3.02 -2.21
C VAL A 41 -1.20 -2.15 -2.13
N TYR A 42 -1.25 -1.06 -1.37
CA TYR A 42 -0.10 -0.16 -1.20
C TYR A 42 1.11 -0.88 -0.61
N SER A 43 0.93 -1.58 0.51
CA SER A 43 2.02 -2.25 1.23
C SER A 43 2.68 -3.34 0.40
N ILE A 44 1.91 -4.14 -0.35
CA ILE A 44 2.49 -5.16 -1.24
C ILE A 44 3.30 -4.51 -2.37
N CYS A 45 2.76 -3.47 -3.02
CA CYS A 45 3.48 -2.77 -4.09
C CYS A 45 4.77 -2.12 -3.58
N MET A 46 4.69 -1.42 -2.44
CA MET A 46 5.84 -0.80 -1.79
C MET A 46 6.88 -1.85 -1.38
N LEU A 47 6.45 -2.97 -0.80
CA LEU A 47 7.33 -4.05 -0.39
C LEU A 47 8.11 -4.63 -1.58
N VAL A 48 7.40 -4.96 -2.68
CA VAL A 48 8.03 -5.51 -3.87
C VAL A 48 9.08 -4.56 -4.42
N VAL A 49 8.72 -3.28 -4.65
CA VAL A 49 9.66 -2.34 -5.25
C VAL A 49 10.81 -2.02 -4.29
N LEU A 50 10.56 -1.89 -2.98
CA LEU A 50 11.62 -1.64 -1.98
C LEU A 50 12.61 -2.79 -1.89
N LEU A 51 12.13 -4.04 -1.85
CA LEU A 51 13.02 -5.20 -1.83
C LEU A 51 13.87 -5.28 -3.09
N HIS A 52 13.29 -4.98 -4.26
CA HIS A 52 14.06 -4.90 -5.49
C HIS A 52 15.14 -3.80 -5.41
N VAL A 53 14.81 -2.61 -4.90
CA VAL A 53 15.81 -1.56 -4.67
C VAL A 53 16.92 -2.04 -3.73
N GLN A 54 16.55 -2.51 -2.53
CA GLN A 54 17.52 -2.90 -1.50
C GLN A 54 18.42 -4.05 -1.96
N LEU A 55 17.85 -5.09 -2.58
CA LEU A 55 18.60 -6.25 -3.04
C LEU A 55 19.52 -5.92 -4.23
N ASN A 56 19.11 -5.02 -5.13
CA ASN A 56 19.97 -4.64 -6.26
C ASN A 56 21.08 -3.67 -5.85
N ILE A 57 20.83 -2.74 -4.91
CA ILE A 57 21.88 -1.89 -4.33
C ILE A 57 22.93 -2.78 -3.64
N ILE A 58 22.52 -3.59 -2.66
CA ILE A 58 23.46 -4.41 -1.90
C ILE A 58 24.14 -5.45 -2.79
N GLY A 59 23.42 -6.01 -3.77
CA GLY A 59 23.96 -6.94 -4.76
C GLY A 59 25.04 -6.31 -5.64
N GLY A 60 24.88 -5.04 -6.01
CA GLY A 60 25.90 -4.28 -6.75
C GLY A 60 27.19 -4.10 -5.95
N TYR A 61 27.06 -3.70 -4.68
CA TYR A 61 28.20 -3.59 -3.77
C TYR A 61 28.90 -4.93 -3.51
N ILE A 62 28.14 -6.02 -3.31
CA ILE A 62 28.71 -7.37 -3.16
C ILE A 62 29.48 -7.78 -4.43
N PHE A 63 28.98 -7.44 -5.61
CA PHE A 63 29.67 -7.70 -6.87
C PHE A 63 31.01 -6.94 -6.98
N LEU A 64 31.03 -5.67 -6.58
CA LEU A 64 32.24 -4.85 -6.53
C LEU A 64 33.25 -5.42 -5.51
N ASP A 65 32.80 -5.79 -4.31
CA ASP A 65 33.65 -6.40 -3.29
C ASP A 65 34.31 -7.69 -3.80
N ASN A 66 33.53 -8.58 -4.41
CA ASN A 66 34.05 -9.82 -5.00
C ASN A 66 35.08 -9.55 -6.12
N SER A 67 34.86 -8.50 -6.91
CA SER A 67 35.76 -8.10 -7.98
C SER A 67 37.06 -7.46 -7.46
N ALA A 68 36.98 -6.70 -6.36
CA ALA A 68 38.11 -6.00 -5.74
C ALA A 68 38.98 -6.93 -4.88
N LEU A 69 38.36 -7.87 -4.15
CA LEU A 69 39.03 -8.92 -3.38
C LEU A 69 39.94 -9.78 -4.28
N SER A 70 39.50 -10.02 -5.53
CA SER A 70 40.26 -10.77 -6.52
C SER A 70 41.49 -10.02 -7.06
N LYS A 71 41.52 -8.68 -6.95
CA LYS A 71 42.57 -7.83 -7.56
C LYS A 71 43.54 -7.21 -6.56
N ASN A 72 43.08 -6.70 -5.42
CA ASN A 72 43.87 -5.79 -4.58
C ASN A 72 43.84 -6.08 -3.06
N GLY A 73 43.18 -7.16 -2.60
CA GLY A 73 43.14 -7.49 -1.16
C GLY A 73 42.50 -6.41 -0.28
N MET A 74 41.66 -5.56 -0.87
CA MET A 74 40.96 -4.47 -0.19
C MET A 74 39.89 -5.03 0.77
N THR A 75 39.67 -4.36 1.89
CA THR A 75 38.58 -4.72 2.81
C THR A 75 37.23 -4.56 2.11
N PRO A 76 36.31 -5.52 2.21
CA PRO A 76 35.00 -5.43 1.57
C PRO A 76 34.20 -4.27 2.18
N PHE A 77 33.50 -3.51 1.34
CA PHE A 77 32.64 -2.42 1.75
C PHE A 77 31.37 -2.93 2.45
N ALA A 78 30.80 -4.05 1.97
CA ALA A 78 29.57 -4.63 2.47
C ALA A 78 29.81 -6.02 3.09
N PRO A 79 30.49 -6.13 4.25
CA PRO A 79 30.57 -7.38 4.99
C PRO A 79 29.18 -7.82 5.49
N PRO A 80 29.00 -9.09 5.90
CA PRO A 80 27.70 -9.64 6.30
C PRO A 80 26.96 -8.81 7.35
N GLU A 81 27.68 -8.19 8.27
CA GLU A 81 27.11 -7.33 9.32
C GLU A 81 26.43 -6.09 8.72
N VAL A 82 27.10 -5.42 7.75
CA VAL A 82 26.54 -4.25 7.04
C VAL A 82 25.34 -4.68 6.19
N GLN A 83 25.43 -5.82 5.50
CA GLN A 83 24.31 -6.35 4.71
C GLN A 83 23.08 -6.59 5.58
N GLN A 84 23.24 -7.27 6.72
CA GLN A 84 22.14 -7.56 7.64
C GLN A 84 21.56 -6.29 8.25
N GLN A 85 22.41 -5.35 8.68
CA GLN A 85 21.97 -4.10 9.27
C GLN A 85 21.20 -3.26 8.25
N TYR A 86 21.71 -3.11 7.02
CA TYR A 86 21.03 -2.41 5.93
C TYR A 86 19.66 -3.02 5.60
N LEU A 87 19.59 -4.34 5.40
CA LEU A 87 18.34 -5.03 5.08
C LEU A 87 17.31 -4.97 6.22
N SER A 88 17.75 -4.77 7.47
CA SER A 88 16.83 -4.58 8.60
C SER A 88 16.00 -3.29 8.52
N SER A 89 16.40 -2.32 7.69
CA SER A 89 15.62 -1.08 7.46
C SER A 89 14.21 -1.34 6.89
N ILE A 90 13.97 -2.51 6.29
CA ILE A 90 12.64 -2.95 5.85
C ILE A 90 11.61 -2.97 6.99
N GLN A 91 12.07 -3.05 8.25
CA GLN A 91 11.21 -3.04 9.43
C GLN A 91 10.37 -1.77 9.54
N HIS A 92 10.83 -0.63 9.02
CA HIS A 92 10.03 0.60 9.00
C HIS A 92 8.74 0.43 8.21
N LEU A 93 8.82 -0.17 7.01
CA LEU A 93 7.65 -0.43 6.17
C LEU A 93 6.62 -1.32 6.87
N PHE A 94 7.05 -2.25 7.73
CA PHE A 94 6.15 -3.12 8.50
C PHE A 94 5.77 -2.57 9.90
N GLY A 95 6.42 -1.49 10.33
CA GLY A 95 6.24 -0.86 11.62
C GLY A 95 5.58 0.50 11.49
N ASP A 96 6.33 1.56 11.78
CA ASP A 96 5.82 2.93 11.83
C ASP A 96 5.26 3.40 10.47
N GLY A 97 5.92 3.04 9.37
CA GLY A 97 5.46 3.35 8.01
C GLY A 97 4.09 2.74 7.70
N LEU A 98 3.85 1.47 8.06
CA LEU A 98 2.54 0.82 7.89
C LEU A 98 1.46 1.47 8.75
N ASN A 99 1.80 1.78 10.01
CA ASN A 99 0.88 2.39 10.95
C ASN A 99 0.44 3.79 10.48
N GLU A 100 1.37 4.57 9.94
CA GLU A 100 1.08 5.87 9.35
C GLU A 100 0.22 5.73 8.09
N LEU A 101 0.61 4.85 7.16
CA LEU A 101 -0.16 4.56 5.95
C LEU A 101 -1.60 4.14 6.28
N MET A 102 -1.77 3.23 7.24
CA MET A 102 -3.09 2.80 7.72
C MET A 102 -3.90 3.98 8.27
N THR A 103 -3.27 4.88 9.02
CA THR A 103 -3.92 6.08 9.55
C THR A 103 -4.38 7.03 8.44
N VAL A 104 -3.52 7.27 7.44
CA VAL A 104 -3.83 8.15 6.30
C VAL A 104 -4.94 7.56 5.43
N VAL A 105 -4.83 6.28 5.08
CA VAL A 105 -5.86 5.58 4.28
C VAL A 105 -7.18 5.55 5.04
N LYS A 106 -7.19 5.23 6.35
CA LYS A 106 -8.41 5.23 7.17
C LYS A 106 -9.12 6.59 7.13
N LYS A 107 -8.35 7.68 7.20
CA LYS A 107 -8.89 9.04 7.11
C LYS A 107 -9.48 9.35 5.73
N ALA A 108 -8.79 8.94 4.66
CA ALA A 108 -9.27 9.12 3.29
C ALA A 108 -10.56 8.30 3.03
N VAL A 109 -10.57 7.04 3.43
CA VAL A 109 -11.75 6.15 3.39
C VAL A 109 -12.92 6.78 4.14
N GLN A 110 -12.71 7.31 5.35
CA GLN A 110 -13.77 7.96 6.11
C GLN A 110 -14.36 9.16 5.39
N LYS A 111 -13.51 9.96 4.74
CA LYS A 111 -13.95 11.16 4.05
C LYS A 111 -14.75 10.84 2.78
N VAL A 112 -14.38 9.79 2.04
CA VAL A 112 -15.06 9.41 0.80
C VAL A 112 -16.30 8.55 1.05
N LEU A 113 -16.18 7.52 1.90
CA LEU A 113 -17.25 6.52 2.09
C LEU A 113 -18.09 6.76 3.36
N GLY A 114 -17.65 7.62 4.29
CA GLY A 114 -18.32 7.79 5.59
C GLY A 114 -19.72 8.39 5.51
N GLY A 115 -20.03 9.13 4.44
CA GLY A 115 -21.36 9.68 4.16
C GLY A 115 -22.31 8.76 3.39
N ILE A 116 -21.79 7.64 2.87
CA ILE A 116 -22.56 6.74 1.99
C ILE A 116 -23.43 5.80 2.83
N SER A 117 -24.71 5.69 2.47
CA SER A 117 -25.62 4.78 3.15
C SER A 117 -25.27 3.33 2.85
N LEU A 118 -25.31 2.49 3.88
CA LEU A 118 -25.11 1.03 3.75
C LEU A 118 -26.11 0.34 2.82
N LYS A 119 -27.30 0.95 2.67
CA LYS A 119 -28.38 0.46 1.80
C LYS A 119 -28.23 0.95 0.36
N GLN A 120 -27.37 1.94 0.11
CA GLN A 120 -27.16 2.48 -1.22
C GLN A 120 -26.55 1.40 -2.11
N SER A 121 -27.18 1.14 -3.25
CA SER A 121 -26.63 0.30 -4.28
C SER A 121 -25.55 1.07 -5.03
N ILE A 122 -24.39 0.44 -5.19
CA ILE A 122 -23.26 0.96 -5.94
C ILE A 122 -22.85 -0.05 -7.01
N SER A 123 -22.50 0.44 -8.18
CA SER A 123 -21.90 -0.33 -9.27
C SER A 123 -20.39 -0.52 -9.05
N LEU A 124 -19.78 -1.43 -9.82
CA LEU A 124 -18.32 -1.60 -9.81
C LEU A 124 -17.60 -0.33 -10.27
N LEU A 125 -18.17 0.39 -11.24
CA LEU A 125 -17.63 1.65 -11.74
C LEU A 125 -17.65 2.75 -10.67
N GLU A 126 -18.76 2.89 -9.94
CA GLU A 126 -18.85 3.85 -8.82
C GLU A 126 -17.88 3.48 -7.69
N LEU A 127 -17.71 2.18 -7.40
CA LEU A 127 -16.72 1.69 -6.44
C LEU A 127 -15.30 2.07 -6.86
N GLU A 128 -14.95 1.88 -8.13
CA GLU A 128 -13.67 2.27 -8.71
C GLU A 128 -13.43 3.77 -8.58
N GLN A 129 -14.44 4.59 -8.89
CA GLN A 129 -14.38 6.04 -8.74
C GLN A 129 -14.12 6.45 -7.28
N HIS A 130 -14.80 5.83 -6.30
CA HIS A 130 -14.56 6.11 -4.89
C HIS A 130 -13.15 5.73 -4.44
N VAL A 131 -12.62 4.58 -4.88
CA VAL A 131 -11.23 4.19 -4.58
C VAL A 131 -10.24 5.14 -5.24
N ASN A 132 -10.48 5.60 -6.47
CA ASN A 132 -9.62 6.59 -7.12
C ASN A 132 -9.62 7.93 -6.35
N GLN A 133 -10.77 8.39 -5.83
CA GLN A 133 -10.82 9.55 -4.93
C GLN A 133 -10.06 9.33 -3.61
N ILE A 134 -10.04 8.10 -3.08
CA ILE A 134 -9.23 7.74 -1.91
C ILE A 134 -7.75 7.81 -2.28
N ARG A 135 -7.35 7.24 -3.42
CA ARG A 135 -5.97 7.27 -3.93
C ARG A 135 -5.48 8.70 -4.11
N GLU A 136 -6.25 9.57 -4.74
CA GLU A 136 -5.91 11.00 -4.88
C GLU A 136 -5.60 11.64 -3.52
N GLN A 137 -6.36 11.34 -2.47
CA GLN A 137 -6.12 11.90 -1.14
C GLN A 137 -4.88 11.32 -0.43
N VAL A 138 -4.56 10.06 -0.69
CA VAL A 138 -3.38 9.37 -0.13
C VAL A 138 -2.11 9.82 -0.85
N GLU A 139 -2.14 9.86 -2.18
CA GLU A 139 -0.98 10.12 -3.04
C GLU A 139 -0.70 11.63 -3.21
N GLN A 140 -1.68 12.52 -3.08
CA GLN A 140 -1.53 13.96 -3.36
C GLN A 140 -1.51 14.85 -2.12
N ARG A 141 -0.89 14.43 -1.00
CA ARG A 141 -0.81 15.25 0.22
C ARG A 141 0.10 16.49 0.01
N ARG A 142 -0.57 17.54 -0.52
CA ARG A 142 -0.26 18.99 -0.68
C ARG A 142 0.57 19.44 -1.90
N ARG A 143 -0.16 19.74 -2.98
CA ARG A 143 -0.01 20.96 -3.82
C ARG A 143 -0.92 22.10 -3.32
N SER A 144 -1.08 22.29 -2.01
CA SER A 144 -1.84 23.45 -1.50
C SER A 144 -0.89 24.63 -1.29
N SER A 145 -0.90 25.52 -2.28
CA SER A 145 -0.31 26.85 -2.29
C SER A 145 -0.80 27.71 -1.11
N THR A 146 0.00 27.82 -0.07
CA THR A 146 0.13 29.02 0.76
C THR A 146 1.49 28.94 1.45
N ALA A 147 2.25 30.02 1.31
CA ALA A 147 3.64 30.15 1.72
C ALA A 147 3.88 29.79 3.19
N GLU A 148 5.14 29.39 3.45
CA GLU A 148 5.82 29.44 4.75
C GLU A 148 5.39 28.43 5.82
N SER A 149 5.91 27.20 5.67
CA SER A 149 6.38 26.37 6.79
C SER A 149 7.09 25.15 6.19
N SER A 150 8.33 24.92 6.60
CA SER A 150 9.24 23.83 6.20
C SER A 150 8.74 22.45 6.67
N GLY A 151 7.51 22.07 6.28
CA GLY A 151 6.90 20.80 6.61
C GLY A 151 7.02 19.83 5.44
N ASN A 152 7.86 18.81 5.60
CA ASN A 152 8.12 17.75 4.62
C ASN A 152 6.85 17.31 3.90
N LYS A 153 6.89 17.36 2.57
CA LYS A 153 5.87 16.80 1.72
C LYS A 153 5.90 15.28 1.95
N LEU A 154 4.90 14.74 2.65
CA LEU A 154 4.78 13.29 2.83
C LEU A 154 4.55 12.63 1.47
N THR A 155 5.62 12.08 0.91
CA THR A 155 5.63 11.26 -0.31
C THR A 155 5.34 9.81 0.05
N LEU A 156 4.98 8.99 -0.94
CA LEU A 156 4.82 7.55 -0.71
C LEU A 156 6.10 6.89 -0.16
N SER A 157 7.28 7.47 -0.42
CA SER A 157 8.56 7.00 0.10
C SER A 157 8.70 7.11 1.62
N SER A 158 8.01 8.05 2.29
CA SER A 158 8.08 8.20 3.75
C SER A 158 7.49 6.99 4.49
N TYR A 159 6.59 6.24 3.85
CA TYR A 159 6.06 4.98 4.39
C TYR A 159 7.04 3.81 4.23
N MET A 160 8.06 3.96 3.38
CA MET A 160 8.98 2.90 2.97
C MET A 160 10.30 2.97 3.71
N MET A 161 10.78 4.18 4.00
CA MET A 161 12.01 4.42 4.75
C MET A 161 11.85 5.64 5.67
N PRO A 162 12.48 5.65 6.86
CA PRO A 162 12.46 6.82 7.74
C PRO A 162 13.22 7.99 7.11
N ASP A 163 12.75 9.20 7.41
CA ASP A 163 13.42 10.46 7.06
C ASP A 163 14.87 10.45 7.57
N GLU A 164 15.78 11.13 6.86
CA GLU A 164 17.19 11.26 7.25
C GLU A 164 17.35 11.88 8.65
N GLU A 165 16.45 12.80 9.02
CA GLU A 165 16.40 13.47 10.32
C GLU A 165 15.97 12.56 11.48
N SER A 166 15.46 11.35 11.18
CA SER A 166 15.07 10.37 12.20
C SER A 166 16.28 9.82 12.95
N THR A 167 16.09 9.40 14.20
CA THR A 167 17.17 8.77 14.97
C THR A 167 17.72 7.53 14.24
N LEU A 168 19.03 7.33 14.26
CA LEU A 168 19.68 6.21 13.55
C LEU A 168 19.07 4.84 13.93
N SER A 169 18.77 4.65 15.22
CA SER A 169 18.14 3.43 15.71
C SER A 169 16.75 3.14 15.12
N ALA A 170 16.04 4.15 14.62
CA ALA A 170 14.78 3.99 13.90
C ALA A 170 14.99 3.62 12.42
N GLN A 171 16.17 3.94 11.86
CA GLN A 171 16.49 3.69 10.45
C GLN A 171 16.90 2.25 10.18
N ALA A 172 17.61 1.61 11.11
CA ALA A 172 17.99 0.20 11.05
C ALA A 172 18.29 -0.36 12.44
N CYS A 173 18.21 -1.69 12.57
CA CYS A 173 18.42 -2.37 13.84
C CYS A 173 19.84 -2.14 14.37
N GLY A 174 19.95 -1.52 15.54
CA GLY A 174 21.23 -1.27 16.20
C GLY A 174 22.14 -0.27 15.49
N LEU A 175 21.62 0.56 14.58
CA LEU A 175 22.40 1.53 13.81
C LEU A 175 22.95 2.66 14.69
N THR A 176 24.24 2.93 14.54
CA THR A 176 24.99 3.99 15.24
C THR A 176 25.78 4.85 14.26
N GLU A 177 26.27 6.00 14.71
CA GLU A 177 27.10 6.92 13.88
C GLU A 177 28.39 6.27 13.35
N LYS A 178 28.82 5.15 13.93
CA LYS A 178 30.02 4.41 13.52
C LYS A 178 29.78 3.53 12.30
N ASP A 179 28.52 3.23 11.97
CA ASP A 179 28.13 2.31 10.91
C ASP A 179 28.06 3.03 9.55
N VAL A 180 29.17 3.66 9.17
CA VAL A 180 29.24 4.58 8.01
C VAL A 180 28.83 3.89 6.70
N GLY A 181 29.16 2.61 6.53
CA GLY A 181 28.76 1.82 5.35
C GLY A 181 27.24 1.66 5.25
N THR A 182 26.59 1.29 6.35
CA THR A 182 25.12 1.16 6.40
C THR A 182 24.44 2.52 6.19
N ILE A 183 24.95 3.58 6.81
CA ILE A 183 24.42 4.95 6.64
C ILE A 183 24.49 5.38 5.16
N LYS A 184 25.63 5.12 4.49
CA LYS A 184 25.80 5.41 3.06
C LYS A 184 24.74 4.69 2.21
N LEU A 185 24.56 3.38 2.42
CA LEU A 185 23.55 2.59 1.70
C LEU A 185 22.12 3.10 1.92
N LEU A 186 21.79 3.50 3.14
CA LEU A 186 20.48 4.08 3.46
C LEU A 186 20.26 5.41 2.74
N ASN A 187 21.26 6.28 2.71
CA ASN A 187 21.16 7.56 2.00
C ASN A 187 21.02 7.37 0.48
N GLU A 188 21.83 6.49 -0.13
CA GLU A 188 21.68 6.15 -1.54
C GLU A 188 20.32 5.53 -1.86
N THR A 189 19.75 4.76 -0.92
CA THR A 189 18.39 4.24 -1.06
C THR A 189 17.37 5.38 -1.03
N ARG A 190 17.48 6.35 -0.12
CA ARG A 190 16.59 7.52 -0.08
C ARG A 190 16.63 8.30 -1.38
N ASP A 191 17.81 8.62 -1.88
CA ASP A 191 18.00 9.32 -3.17
C ASP A 191 17.27 8.59 -4.30
N LEU A 192 17.35 7.25 -4.31
CA LEU A 192 16.69 6.43 -5.31
C LEU A 192 15.17 6.37 -5.13
N LEU A 193 14.66 6.31 -3.89
CA LEU A 193 13.22 6.36 -3.59
C LEU A 193 12.59 7.73 -3.92
N GLU A 194 13.40 8.79 -3.96
CA GLU A 194 12.98 10.13 -4.36
C GLU A 194 13.10 10.38 -5.87
N SER A 195 13.71 9.45 -6.61
CA SER A 195 13.92 9.56 -8.05
C SER A 195 12.59 9.50 -8.84
N PRO A 196 12.51 10.18 -10.00
CA PRO A 196 11.33 10.12 -10.86
C PRO A 196 11.08 8.71 -11.41
N ASP A 197 12.15 7.96 -11.68
CA ASP A 197 12.07 6.60 -12.21
C ASP A 197 11.41 5.66 -11.19
N PHE A 198 11.82 5.77 -9.92
CA PHE A 198 11.16 5.03 -8.84
C PHE A 198 9.67 5.36 -8.74
N TYR A 199 9.31 6.65 -8.81
CA TYR A 199 7.91 7.07 -8.76
C TYR A 199 7.08 6.47 -9.91
N ILE A 200 7.62 6.44 -11.13
CA ILE A 200 6.96 5.85 -12.30
C ILE A 200 6.72 4.35 -12.09
N VAL A 201 7.72 3.62 -11.60
CA VAL A 201 7.63 2.17 -11.36
C VAL A 201 6.63 1.87 -10.25
N LEU A 202 6.71 2.58 -9.11
CA LEU A 202 5.78 2.40 -8.00
C LEU A 202 4.34 2.70 -8.43
N ASN A 203 4.10 3.79 -9.15
CA ASN A 203 2.77 4.14 -9.64
C ASN A 203 2.23 3.08 -10.62
N THR A 204 3.09 2.53 -11.47
CA THR A 204 2.73 1.43 -12.38
C THR A 204 2.30 0.19 -11.60
N CYS A 205 3.06 -0.19 -10.57
CA CYS A 205 2.70 -1.29 -9.67
C CYS A 205 1.37 -1.04 -8.96
N LEU A 206 1.16 0.17 -8.42
CA LEU A 206 -0.08 0.55 -7.73
C LEU A 206 -1.29 0.48 -8.66
N ASN A 207 -1.18 1.06 -9.86
CA ASN A 207 -2.26 1.02 -10.85
C ASN A 207 -2.64 -0.43 -11.17
N ARG A 208 -1.65 -1.27 -11.44
CA ARG A 208 -1.87 -2.69 -11.70
C ARG A 208 -2.51 -3.41 -10.51
N GLY A 209 -2.10 -3.08 -9.28
CA GLY A 209 -2.66 -3.68 -8.07
C GLY A 209 -4.10 -3.28 -7.78
N PHE A 210 -4.46 -2.02 -8.02
CA PHE A 210 -5.85 -1.60 -7.95
C PHE A 210 -6.70 -2.20 -9.07
N SER A 211 -6.20 -2.25 -10.31
CA SER A 211 -6.91 -2.94 -11.40
C SER A 211 -7.19 -4.40 -11.06
N GLN A 212 -6.19 -5.14 -10.55
CA GLN A 212 -6.37 -6.53 -10.14
C GLN A 212 -7.38 -6.67 -8.99
N LEU A 213 -7.39 -5.74 -8.03
CA LEU A 213 -8.39 -5.70 -6.97
C LEU A 213 -9.81 -5.59 -7.56
N PHE A 214 -10.02 -4.73 -8.56
CA PHE A 214 -11.32 -4.59 -9.24
C PHE A 214 -11.67 -5.82 -10.07
N ASP A 215 -10.73 -6.39 -10.80
CA ASP A 215 -10.94 -7.61 -11.58
C ASP A 215 -11.41 -8.78 -10.70
N ASN A 216 -10.79 -8.93 -9.52
CA ASN A 216 -11.21 -9.93 -8.53
C ASN A 216 -12.61 -9.64 -7.96
N MET A 217 -13.00 -8.37 -7.84
CA MET A 217 -14.33 -8.01 -7.37
C MET A 217 -15.39 -8.14 -8.47
N ALA A 218 -15.01 -8.06 -9.75
CA ALA A 218 -15.94 -8.03 -10.88
C ALA A 218 -16.84 -9.27 -10.95
N GLU A 219 -16.36 -10.43 -10.49
CA GLU A 219 -17.17 -11.65 -10.45
C GLU A 219 -18.40 -11.55 -9.54
N PHE A 220 -18.31 -10.74 -8.48
CA PHE A 220 -19.40 -10.54 -7.52
C PHE A 220 -20.46 -9.56 -8.03
N PHE A 221 -20.12 -8.73 -9.02
CA PHE A 221 -21.03 -7.80 -9.70
C PHE A 221 -21.65 -8.41 -10.97
N ARG A 222 -21.76 -9.75 -11.05
CA ARG A 222 -22.46 -10.42 -12.15
C ARG A 222 -23.93 -10.68 -11.79
N PRO A 223 -24.88 -10.58 -12.74
CA PRO A 223 -26.26 -10.98 -12.49
C PRO A 223 -26.29 -12.46 -12.10
N ASN A 224 -27.11 -12.82 -11.11
CA ASN A 224 -27.26 -14.21 -10.69
C ASN A 224 -27.80 -15.03 -11.89
N ARG A 225 -26.95 -15.87 -12.49
CA ARG A 225 -27.31 -16.80 -13.58
C ARG A 225 -28.22 -17.88 -13.00
N GLN A 226 -29.50 -17.58 -12.80
CA GLN A 226 -30.48 -18.57 -12.33
C GLN A 226 -31.59 -18.91 -13.32
N ASP A 227 -31.71 -18.21 -14.46
CA ASP A 227 -32.66 -18.59 -15.51
C ASP A 227 -31.96 -19.06 -16.81
N PRO A 228 -32.11 -20.33 -17.22
CA PRO A 228 -31.51 -20.89 -18.44
C PRO A 228 -32.07 -20.36 -19.78
N GLY A 229 -32.84 -19.26 -19.80
CA GLY A 229 -33.73 -18.93 -20.92
C GLY A 229 -33.47 -17.63 -21.69
N GLU A 230 -32.68 -16.69 -21.18
CA GLU A 230 -32.56 -15.36 -21.83
C GLU A 230 -31.22 -15.17 -22.56
N SER A 231 -31.31 -14.93 -23.87
CA SER A 231 -30.18 -14.55 -24.72
C SER A 231 -29.58 -13.23 -24.24
N ILE A 232 -28.27 -13.24 -23.98
CA ILE A 232 -27.52 -12.09 -23.48
C ILE A 232 -27.50 -10.98 -24.54
N ALA A 233 -28.24 -9.90 -24.31
CA ALA A 233 -27.86 -8.60 -24.87
C ALA A 233 -26.57 -8.16 -24.16
N ALA A 234 -25.52 -7.86 -24.93
CA ALA A 234 -24.21 -7.45 -24.41
C ALA A 234 -24.27 -6.20 -23.49
N ASP A 235 -25.38 -5.45 -23.53
CA ASP A 235 -25.62 -4.24 -22.74
C ASP A 235 -26.04 -4.49 -21.27
N SER A 236 -26.35 -5.73 -20.86
CA SER A 236 -26.79 -6.02 -19.48
C SER A 236 -25.66 -6.24 -18.47
N LEU A 237 -24.39 -6.19 -18.90
CA LEU A 237 -23.22 -6.42 -18.04
C LEU A 237 -22.74 -5.16 -17.29
N SER A 238 -23.10 -3.97 -17.75
CA SER A 238 -22.55 -2.69 -17.25
C SER A 238 -23.29 -2.10 -16.04
N ASN A 239 -24.48 -2.59 -15.68
CA ASN A 239 -25.36 -1.91 -14.70
C ASN A 239 -25.72 -2.74 -13.46
N VAL A 240 -24.95 -3.78 -13.13
CA VAL A 240 -25.18 -4.53 -11.89
C VAL A 240 -24.67 -3.71 -10.70
N SER A 241 -25.58 -3.40 -9.79
CA SER A 241 -25.27 -2.66 -8.56
C SER A 241 -25.58 -3.52 -7.34
N LEU A 242 -24.70 -3.45 -6.34
CA LEU A 242 -24.87 -4.15 -5.07
C LEU A 242 -25.03 -3.13 -3.94
N PRO A 243 -25.90 -3.39 -2.95
CA PRO A 243 -25.92 -2.60 -1.73
C PRO A 243 -24.52 -2.57 -1.11
N LEU A 244 -24.04 -1.40 -0.68
CA LEU A 244 -22.71 -1.24 -0.09
C LEU A 244 -22.45 -2.28 1.01
N ALA A 245 -23.46 -2.57 1.84
CA ALA A 245 -23.48 -3.64 2.85
C ALA A 245 -22.96 -5.01 2.35
N LYS A 246 -23.22 -5.37 1.09
CA LYS A 246 -22.78 -6.62 0.45
C LYS A 246 -21.40 -6.50 -0.20
N VAL A 247 -20.98 -5.30 -0.57
CA VAL A 247 -19.65 -5.03 -1.15
C VAL A 247 -18.55 -5.12 -0.09
N ILE A 248 -18.82 -4.69 1.15
CA ILE A 248 -17.85 -4.72 2.25
C ILE A 248 -17.24 -6.11 2.52
N PRO A 249 -18.01 -7.20 2.68
CA PRO A 249 -17.41 -8.52 2.90
C PRO A 249 -16.61 -8.99 1.69
N VAL A 250 -16.99 -8.61 0.47
CA VAL A 250 -16.23 -8.92 -0.75
C VAL A 250 -14.87 -8.23 -0.71
N VAL A 251 -14.86 -6.91 -0.46
CA VAL A 251 -13.63 -6.11 -0.36
C VAL A 251 -12.72 -6.65 0.75
N ASN A 252 -13.29 -6.91 1.94
CA ASN A 252 -12.52 -7.44 3.07
C ASN A 252 -12.00 -8.86 2.81
N GLY A 253 -12.71 -9.65 1.99
CA GLY A 253 -12.25 -10.97 1.55
C GLY A 253 -11.00 -10.94 0.66
N GLN A 254 -10.77 -9.82 -0.06
CA GLN A 254 -9.62 -9.68 -0.96
C GLN A 254 -8.27 -9.76 -0.22
N ILE A 255 -8.21 -9.35 1.04
CA ILE A 255 -6.98 -9.40 1.86
C ILE A 255 -6.44 -10.83 1.96
N ASN A 256 -7.33 -11.81 2.16
CA ASN A 256 -6.92 -13.21 2.29
C ASN A 256 -6.35 -13.76 0.98
N SER A 257 -6.83 -13.26 -0.17
CA SER A 257 -6.31 -13.62 -1.48
C SER A 257 -4.97 -12.93 -1.76
N MET A 258 -4.86 -11.64 -1.43
CA MET A 258 -3.68 -10.82 -1.71
C MET A 258 -2.48 -11.19 -0.82
N CYS A 259 -2.72 -11.46 0.46
CA CYS A 259 -1.71 -11.72 1.49
C CYS A 259 -1.58 -13.21 1.87
N SER A 260 -2.03 -14.14 1.00
CA SER A 260 -1.85 -15.58 1.23
C SER A 260 -0.36 -15.97 1.29
N GLU A 261 -0.04 -17.01 2.09
CA GLU A 261 1.29 -17.62 2.15
C GLU A 261 1.71 -18.25 0.81
N THR A 262 0.74 -18.67 -0.01
CA THR A 262 1.00 -19.02 -1.41
C THR A 262 1.05 -17.75 -2.23
N PRO A 263 2.12 -17.50 -3.01
CA PRO A 263 2.26 -16.25 -3.76
C PRO A 263 1.05 -16.08 -4.67
N SER A 264 0.21 -15.11 -4.32
CA SER A 264 -1.01 -14.81 -5.06
C SER A 264 -0.66 -14.46 -6.51
N GLN A 265 -1.56 -14.74 -7.44
CA GLN A 265 -1.36 -14.37 -8.85
C GLN A 265 -1.00 -12.87 -8.98
N PHE A 266 -1.53 -12.05 -8.07
CA PHE A 266 -1.20 -10.64 -7.93
C PHE A 266 0.29 -10.41 -7.56
N VAL A 267 0.78 -11.01 -6.48
CA VAL A 267 2.19 -10.84 -6.06
C VAL A 267 3.14 -11.38 -7.13
N GLN A 268 2.82 -12.53 -7.75
CA GLN A 268 3.60 -13.06 -8.86
C GLN A 268 3.61 -12.12 -10.07
N ALA A 269 2.47 -11.54 -10.42
CA ALA A 269 2.35 -10.59 -11.52
C ALA A 269 3.18 -9.32 -11.29
N LEU A 270 3.26 -8.84 -10.03
CA LEU A 270 4.13 -7.72 -9.66
C LEU A 270 5.61 -8.09 -9.72
N LEU A 271 6.01 -9.24 -9.15
CA LEU A 271 7.40 -9.72 -9.19
C LEU A 271 7.88 -9.97 -10.64
N MET A 272 6.97 -10.36 -11.52
CA MET A 272 7.27 -10.63 -12.93
C MET A 272 7.12 -9.42 -13.84
N ALA A 273 6.68 -8.26 -13.33
CA ALA A 273 6.48 -7.05 -14.11
C ALA A 273 7.79 -6.60 -14.77
N GLU A 274 7.74 -6.37 -16.09
CA GLU A 274 8.90 -5.96 -16.88
C GLU A 274 9.47 -4.63 -16.40
N GLN A 275 8.61 -3.67 -16.06
CA GLN A 275 9.03 -2.36 -15.55
C GLN A 275 9.82 -2.47 -14.24
N VAL A 276 9.45 -3.40 -13.35
CA VAL A 276 10.18 -3.65 -12.09
C VAL A 276 11.53 -4.29 -12.40
N LYS A 277 11.60 -5.22 -13.36
CA LYS A 277 12.83 -5.89 -13.76
C LYS A 277 13.82 -4.95 -14.45
N GLU A 278 13.35 -4.13 -15.39
CA GLU A 278 14.17 -3.13 -16.07
C GLU A 278 14.73 -2.10 -15.08
N PHE A 279 13.87 -1.57 -14.21
CA PHE A 279 14.31 -0.67 -13.15
C PHE A 279 15.35 -1.33 -12.24
N SER A 280 15.10 -2.57 -11.82
CA SER A 280 16.04 -3.34 -11.00
C SER A 280 17.41 -3.52 -11.66
N ALA A 281 17.42 -3.80 -12.97
CA ALA A 281 18.64 -3.94 -13.75
C ALA A 281 19.42 -2.62 -13.81
N ASN A 282 18.72 -1.49 -14.02
CA ASN A 282 19.33 -0.16 -14.02
C ASN A 282 19.92 0.20 -12.64
N VAL A 283 19.20 -0.11 -11.55
CA VAL A 283 19.72 0.05 -10.18
C VAL A 283 20.98 -0.81 -10.01
N TYR A 284 20.90 -2.11 -10.31
CA TYR A 284 22.03 -3.01 -10.17
C TYR A 284 23.26 -2.54 -10.95
N GLU A 285 23.08 -2.12 -12.21
CA GLU A 285 24.15 -1.58 -13.05
C GLU A 285 24.77 -0.31 -12.42
N ALA A 286 23.96 0.62 -11.94
CA ALA A 286 24.43 1.86 -11.32
C ALA A 286 25.31 1.61 -10.07
N PHE A 287 24.98 0.60 -9.27
CA PHE A 287 25.69 0.24 -8.03
C PHE A 287 26.76 -0.85 -8.22
N SER A 288 26.86 -1.45 -9.41
CA SER A 288 27.93 -2.41 -9.77
C SER A 288 28.99 -1.81 -10.72
N ALA A 289 28.79 -0.60 -11.20
CA ALA A 289 29.76 0.12 -12.03
C ALA A 289 30.99 0.56 -11.22
N THR A 290 32.19 0.31 -11.75
CA THR A 290 33.48 0.50 -11.05
C THR A 290 33.79 1.95 -10.66
N GLN A 291 33.07 2.93 -11.22
CA GLN A 291 33.22 4.36 -10.86
C GLN A 291 32.83 4.67 -9.41
N GLN A 292 32.06 3.81 -8.72
CA GLN A 292 31.70 4.02 -7.31
C GLN A 292 32.85 3.77 -6.32
N LEU A 293 33.94 3.10 -6.72
CA LEU A 293 35.12 2.87 -5.86
C LEU A 293 36.03 4.11 -5.73
N GLN A 294 35.75 5.19 -6.48
CA GLN A 294 36.60 6.40 -6.53
C GLN A 294 35.96 7.65 -5.90
N LYS A 295 34.72 7.57 -5.39
CA LYS A 295 34.03 8.65 -4.67
C LYS A 295 33.76 8.25 -3.22
#